data_AF-X1NER6-F1
#
_entry.id   AF-X1NER6-F1
#
_cell.length_a   1.000
_cell.length_b   1.000
_cell.length_c   1.000
_cell.angle_alpha   90.00
_cell.angle_beta   90.00
_cell.angle_gamma   90.00
#
_symmetry.space_group_name_H-M   'P 1'
#
loop_
_entity.id
_entity.type
_entity.pdbx_description
1 polymer ?
#
loop_
_entity_poly.entity_id
_entity_poly.type
_entity_poly.pdbx_seq_one_letter_code
_entity_poly.pdbx_strand_id
1 'polypeptide(L)' 'MIGATCGVIGCIQVTEVIKYIVKMESFLENKLLLWDGLNAKIDEIELERNPSCEDCGWK' A
#
# COMPACT_ATOMS: atom_id res chain seq x y z
N MET A 1 12.57 -11.57 12.67
CA MET A 1 11.25 -10.92 12.84
C MET A 1 10.46 -11.03 11.54
N ILE A 2 9.75 -12.14 11.29
CA ILE A 2 8.88 -12.26 10.11
C ILE A 2 7.41 -12.05 10.51
N GLY A 3 6.97 -12.70 11.59
CA GLY A 3 5.58 -12.58 12.07
C GLY A 3 5.17 -11.15 12.43
N ALA A 4 6.04 -10.38 13.09
CA ALA A 4 5.77 -8.98 13.42
C ALA A 4 5.60 -8.11 12.17
N THR A 5 6.47 -8.27 11.16
CA THR A 5 6.35 -7.57 9.87
C THR A 5 5.04 -7.90 9.16
N CYS A 6 4.66 -9.18 9.09
CA CYS A 6 3.38 -9.59 8.53
C CYS A 6 2.20 -8.98 9.29
N GLY A 7 2.28 -8.91 10.63
CA GLY A 7 1.26 -8.27 11.47
C GLY A 7 1.10 -6.77 11.17
N VAL A 8 2.20 -6.03 11.05
CA VAL A 8 2.17 -4.61 10.69
C VAL A 8 1.52 -4.39 9.33
N ILE A 9 1.96 -5.13 8.30
CA ILE A 9 1.40 -5.01 6.95
C ILE A 9 -0.09 -5.39 6.93
N GLY A 10 -0.48 -6.46 7.62
CA GLY A 10 -1.89 -6.87 7.72
C GLY A 10 -2.76 -5.81 8.38
N CYS A 11 -2.30 -5.19 9.47
CA CYS A 11 -3.03 -4.10 10.12
C CYS A 11 -3.18 -2.87 9.20
N ILE A 12 -2.15 -2.54 8.42
CA ILE A 12 -2.22 -1.46 7.41
C ILE A 12 -3.30 -1.80 6.36
N GLN A 13 -3.28 -3.01 5.81
CA GLN A 13 -4.28 -3.45 4.83
C GLN A 13 -5.71 -3.42 5.37
N VAL A 14 -5.93 -3.91 6.59
CA VAL A 14 -7.25 -3.84 7.25
C VAL A 14 -7.69 -2.40 7.45
N THR A 15 -6.77 -1.50 7.79
CA THR A 15 -7.06 -0.07 7.93
C THR A 15 -7.53 0.55 6.61
N GLU A 16 -6.87 0.24 5.48
CA GLU A 16 -7.32 0.71 4.16
C GLU A 16 -8.73 0.21 3.81
N VAL A 17 -9.02 -1.06 4.11
CA VAL A 17 -10.36 -1.64 3.90
C VAL A 17 -11.41 -0.92 4.74
N ILE A 18 -11.11 -0.65 6.01
CA ILE A 18 -12.02 0.10 6.88
C ILE A 18 -12.26 1.50 6.31
N LYS A 19 -11.20 2.25 5.98
CA LYS A 19 -11.30 3.59 5.38
C LYS A 19 -12.18 3.58 4.13
N TYR A 20 -12.06 2.54 3.31
CA TYR A 20 -12.85 2.38 2.10
C TYR A 20 -14.33 2.22 2.41
N ILE A 21 -14.66 1.32 3.35
CA ILE A 21 -16.04 1.06 3.77
C ILE A 21 -16.69 2.31 4.37
N VAL A 22 -15.96 3.09 5.17
CA VAL A 22 -16.48 4.29 5.82
C VAL A 22 -16.39 5.56 4.95
N LYS A 23 -15.93 5.44 3.69
CA LYS A 23 -15.78 6.55 2.73
C LYS A 23 -14.91 7.71 3.25
N MET A 24 -13.78 7.38 3.88
CA MET A 24 -12.73 8.36 4.16
C MET A 24 -12.01 8.75 2.86
N GLU A 25 -11.35 9.91 2.82
CA GLU A 25 -10.74 10.42 1.58
C GLU A 25 -9.24 10.09 1.45
N SER A 26 -8.55 9.78 2.55
CA SER A 26 -7.10 9.56 2.55
C SER A 26 -6.77 8.08 2.38
N PHE A 27 -6.42 7.64 1.17
CA PHE A 27 -6.00 6.27 0.87
C PHE A 27 -4.52 6.16 0.55
N LEU A 28 -3.97 4.97 0.72
CA LEU A 28 -2.67 4.57 0.15
C LEU A 28 -2.80 4.14 -1.32
N GLU A 29 -3.79 4.65 -2.04
CA GLU A 29 -3.97 4.35 -3.46
C GLU A 29 -2.83 4.95 -4.29
N ASN A 30 -2.49 4.28 -5.40
CA ASN A 30 -1.38 4.68 -6.29
C ASN A 30 -0.04 4.91 -5.57
N LYS A 31 0.18 4.21 -4.45
CA LYS A 31 1.42 4.26 -3.69
C LYS A 31 1.94 2.85 -3.42
N LEU A 32 3.24 2.70 -3.53
CA LEU A 32 3.96 1.54 -3.01
C LEU A 32 4.45 1.89 -1.60
N LEU A 33 3.95 1.16 -0.61
CA LEU A 33 4.41 1.28 0.77
C LEU A 33 5.51 0.25 1.04
N LEU A 34 6.70 0.74 1.40
CA LEU A 34 7.84 -0.08 1.79
C LEU A 34 7.98 -0.07 3.31
N TRP A 35 8.04 -1.25 3.92
CA TRP A 35 8.26 -1.42 5.35
C TRP A 35 9.66 -1.98 5.61
N ASP A 36 10.51 -1.18 6.25
CA ASP A 36 11.78 -1.62 6.79
C ASP A 36 11.61 -1.98 8.27
N GLY A 37 11.46 -3.28 8.54
CA GLY A 37 11.30 -3.81 9.89
C GLY A 37 12.56 -3.76 10.76
N LEU A 38 13.75 -3.51 10.19
CA LEU A 38 14.98 -3.34 10.96
C LEU A 38 15.05 -1.94 11.56
N ASN A 39 14.74 -0.93 10.76
CA ASN A 39 14.77 0.48 11.19
C ASN A 39 13.41 1.01 11.66
N ALA A 40 12.36 0.19 11.58
CA ALA A 40 10.97 0.57 11.84
C ALA A 40 10.54 1.80 11.03
N LYS A 41 10.87 1.79 9.73
CA LYS A 41 10.57 2.90 8.81
C LYS A 41 9.56 2.49 7.76
N ILE A 42 8.75 3.47 7.37
CA ILE A 42 7.84 3.37 6.23
C ILE A 42 8.29 4.41 5.21
N ASP A 43 8.46 3.96 3.97
CA ASP A 43 8.67 4.83 2.82
C ASP A 43 7.50 4.66 1.85
N GLU A 44 6.96 5.77 1.35
CA GLU A 44 5.91 5.80 0.33
C GLU A 44 6.49 6.25 -0.99
N ILE A 45 6.24 5.47 -2.05
CA ILE A 45 6.65 5.80 -3.41
C ILE A 45 5.38 5.96 -4.24
N GLU A 46 5.20 7.12 -4.88
CA GLU A 46 4.11 7.35 -5.82
C GLU A 46 4.27 6.45 -7.05
N LEU A 47 3.19 5.77 -7.42
CA LEU A 47 3.12 4.89 -8.57
C LEU A 47 2.21 5.50 -9.63
N GLU A 48 2.72 5.59 -10.84
CA GLU A 48 1.93 5.93 -12.02
C GLU A 48 1.69 4.68 -12.88
N ARG A 49 0.54 4.63 -13.54
CA ARG A 49 0.27 3.57 -14.52
C ARG A 49 1.24 3.68 -15.69
N ASN A 50 1.79 2.54 -16.11
CA ASN A 50 2.57 2.48 -17.32
C ASN A 50 1.63 2.34 -18.55
N PRO A 51 1.55 3.35 -19.44
CA PRO A 51 0.66 3.30 -20.61
C PRO A 51 1.05 2.21 -21.61
N SER A 52 2.28 1.72 -21.58
CA SER A 52 2.77 0.64 -22.44
C SER A 52 2.60 -0.75 -21.81
N CYS A 53 1.96 -0.88 -20.64
CA CYS A 53 1.75 -2.16 -19.98
C CYS A 53 0.73 -3.02 -20.73
N GLU A 54 1.09 -4.26 -21.03
CA GLU A 54 0.22 -5.21 -21.74
C GLU A 54 -1.08 -5.56 -21.01
N ASP A 55 -1.10 -5.46 -19.67
CA ASP A 55 -2.28 -5.79 -18.86
C ASP A 55 -3.18 -4.59 -18.57
N CYS A 56 -2.60 -3.43 -18.27
CA CYS A 56 -3.33 -2.25 -17.77
C CYS A 56 -3.12 -0.96 -18.57
N GLY A 57 -2.27 -0.97 -19.61
CA GLY A 57 -1.96 0.23 -20.41
C GLY A 57 -3.11 0.72 -21.28
N TRP A 58 -4.01 -0.17 -21.68
CA TRP A 58 -5.18 0.14 -22.54
C TRP A 58 -6.47 0.48 -21.76
N LYS A 59 -6.44 0.37 -20.43
CA LYS A 59 -7.57 0.67 -19.54
C LYS A 59 -7.38 2.01 -18.85
#